data_AF-A0A924IR76-F1
#
_entry.id   AF-A0A924IR76-F1
#
_cell.length_a   1.000
_cell.length_b   1.000
_cell.length_c   1.000
_cell.angle_alpha   90.00
_cell.angle_beta   90.00
_cell.angle_gamma   90.00
#
_symmetry.space_group_name_H-M   'P 1'
#
loop_
_entity.id
_entity.type
_entity.pdbx_description
1 polymer ?
#
loop_
_entity_poly.entity_id
_entity_poly.type
_entity_poly.pdbx_seq_one_letter_code
_entity_poly.pdbx_strand_id
1 'polypeptide(L)'
;GCEQLAMMPDVIGDIIGMKEQPSGIRVGQMRVPIGVFGMIYESRPNVTIEAASLAIKSGNACILRGGSEAIESNKALAALVQQALTEAGLPGDVVQLVSTTDRDAVGHLIAMPQFVDVIIPRGGKGLIERISRDAKVPVIKHLDGNCHVYVDDPCDIAMAVRVADNAKTQKYSPCNAAEGLLVAQGVVATFLPLIGAIYAEKGVEMRCDPASAQVLMACDAVKNKALVVPATEQDWFEEYLAPVISIKVVIGLDEAMAHINHYSSHHTDTIMTTNHQHAQRFLREVDSASVIVNASTRFADGFEFGLGAEIGISTDKFHARGPVGIEGLTSLKYVVLGNGQVRG
;
A
#
# COMPACT_ATOMS: atom_id res chain seq x y z
N GLY A 1 -7.19 13.40 11.03
CA GLY A 1 -5.73 13.26 10.90
C GLY A 1 -5.06 13.43 12.25
N CYS A 2 -4.50 14.62 12.54
CA CYS A 2 -3.65 14.83 13.72
C CYS A 2 -4.32 14.48 15.07
N GLU A 3 -5.59 14.83 15.27
CA GLU A 3 -6.31 14.48 16.51
C GLU A 3 -6.45 12.96 16.70
N GLN A 4 -6.70 12.22 15.60
CA GLN A 4 -6.78 10.75 15.65
C GLN A 4 -5.41 10.16 16.03
N LEU A 5 -4.33 10.64 15.41
CA LEU A 5 -2.96 10.26 15.75
C LEU A 5 -2.59 10.58 17.20
N ALA A 6 -3.01 11.74 17.71
CA ALA A 6 -2.78 12.12 19.09
C ALA A 6 -3.42 11.15 20.08
N MET A 7 -4.63 10.66 19.76
CA MET A 7 -5.39 9.69 20.57
C MET A 7 -4.86 8.25 20.49
N MET A 8 -3.98 7.93 19.52
CA MET A 8 -3.40 6.59 19.44
C MET A 8 -2.47 6.30 20.62
N PRO A 9 -2.29 5.03 21.01
CA PRO A 9 -1.28 4.64 21.98
C PRO A 9 0.12 5.10 21.56
N ASP A 10 0.94 5.48 22.54
CA ASP A 10 2.39 5.57 22.31
C ASP A 10 2.96 4.16 22.30
N VAL A 11 3.78 3.85 21.30
CA VAL A 11 4.42 2.54 21.12
C VAL A 11 5.93 2.59 21.37
N ILE A 12 6.49 3.79 21.54
CA ILE A 12 7.93 3.95 21.74
C ILE A 12 8.30 3.55 23.17
N GLY A 13 9.29 2.65 23.28
CA GLY A 13 9.73 2.08 24.56
C GLY A 13 9.02 0.77 24.95
N ASP A 14 8.00 0.34 24.20
CA ASP A 14 7.32 -0.94 24.44
C ASP A 14 8.30 -2.10 24.38
N ILE A 15 8.25 -2.98 25.40
CA ILE A 15 9.08 -4.17 25.49
C ILE A 15 8.23 -5.40 25.21
N ILE A 16 8.58 -6.14 24.15
CA ILE A 16 7.94 -7.39 23.77
C ILE A 16 8.85 -8.58 24.07
N GLY A 17 8.22 -9.71 24.41
CA GLY A 17 8.88 -11.01 24.46
C GLY A 17 9.96 -11.18 25.54
N MET A 18 9.91 -10.42 26.65
CA MET A 18 10.87 -10.54 27.75
C MET A 18 10.84 -11.96 28.34
N LYS A 19 11.96 -12.69 28.23
CA LYS A 19 12.09 -14.08 28.68
C LYS A 19 13.40 -14.32 29.39
N GLU A 20 13.34 -15.04 30.51
CA GLU A 20 14.53 -15.57 31.19
C GLU A 20 15.18 -16.68 30.36
N GLN A 21 16.50 -16.65 30.28
CA GLN A 21 17.31 -17.64 29.57
C GLN A 21 17.97 -18.61 30.55
N PRO A 22 18.42 -19.80 30.12
CA PRO A 22 19.12 -20.75 31.00
C PRO A 22 20.36 -20.16 31.70
N SER A 23 20.97 -19.11 31.14
CA SER A 23 22.08 -18.38 31.78
C SER A 23 21.64 -17.45 32.92
N GLY A 24 20.34 -17.25 33.15
CA GLY A 24 19.77 -16.36 34.16
C GLY A 24 19.61 -14.90 33.73
N ILE A 25 20.01 -14.53 32.50
CA ILE A 25 19.69 -13.20 31.93
C ILE A 25 18.24 -13.19 31.45
N ARG A 26 17.60 -12.01 31.45
CA ARG A 26 16.30 -11.81 30.79
C ARG A 26 16.50 -11.00 29.51
N VAL A 27 15.95 -11.49 28.40
CA VAL A 27 16.11 -10.89 27.07
C VAL A 27 14.73 -10.57 26.51
N GLY A 28 14.56 -9.36 26.00
CA GLY A 28 13.38 -8.93 25.25
C GLY A 28 13.78 -8.01 24.10
N GLN A 29 12.79 -7.52 23.36
CA GLN A 29 13.00 -6.50 22.32
C GLN A 29 12.21 -5.24 22.67
N MET A 30 12.85 -4.08 22.57
CA MET A 30 12.25 -2.77 22.80
C MET A 30 12.02 -2.07 21.47
N ARG A 31 10.82 -1.51 21.30
CA ARG A 31 10.49 -0.65 20.16
C ARG A 31 11.12 0.74 20.33
N VAL A 32 11.79 1.20 19.29
CA VAL A 32 12.47 2.51 19.24
C VAL A 32 12.17 3.20 17.91
N PRO A 33 12.27 4.53 17.80
CA PRO A 33 12.16 5.21 16.52
C PRO A 33 13.21 4.68 15.53
N ILE A 34 12.92 4.76 14.23
CA ILE A 34 13.94 4.49 13.19
C ILE A 34 15.09 5.49 13.30
N GLY A 35 14.78 6.76 13.59
CA GLY A 35 15.73 7.86 13.67
C GLY A 35 15.23 9.05 12.87
N VAL A 36 15.73 9.21 11.65
CA VAL A 36 15.37 10.26 10.71
C VAL A 36 14.82 9.67 9.42
N PHE A 37 13.62 10.09 9.01
CA PHE A 37 13.12 9.76 7.68
C PHE A 37 13.00 10.99 6.77
N GLY A 38 13.31 10.78 5.50
CA GLY A 38 13.09 11.78 4.45
C GLY A 38 11.79 11.51 3.71
N MET A 39 10.85 12.46 3.73
CA MET A 39 9.61 12.39 2.95
C MET A 39 9.75 13.22 1.68
N ILE A 40 9.72 12.55 0.52
CA ILE A 40 9.81 13.21 -0.79
C ILE A 40 8.46 13.11 -1.48
N TYR A 41 7.81 14.24 -1.76
CA TYR A 41 6.45 14.26 -2.29
C TYR A 41 6.24 15.35 -3.35
N GLU A 42 5.20 15.18 -4.17
CA GLU A 42 4.83 16.12 -5.24
C GLU A 42 3.77 17.14 -4.76
N SER A 43 2.80 17.50 -5.60
CA SER A 43 1.85 18.62 -5.46
C SER A 43 0.77 18.43 -4.39
N ARG A 44 1.12 17.88 -3.23
CA ARG A 44 0.20 17.49 -2.16
C ARG A 44 0.62 18.12 -0.83
N PRO A 45 0.28 19.39 -0.56
CA PRO A 45 0.72 20.10 0.65
C PRO A 45 0.20 19.47 1.95
N ASN A 46 -0.89 18.68 1.90
CA ASN A 46 -1.35 17.91 3.06
C ASN A 46 -0.31 16.91 3.57
N VAL A 47 0.59 16.40 2.70
CA VAL A 47 1.68 15.50 3.10
C VAL A 47 2.58 16.13 4.14
N THR A 48 2.80 17.46 4.08
CA THR A 48 3.64 18.19 5.03
C THR A 48 3.18 17.94 6.46
N ILE A 49 1.87 18.03 6.71
CA ILE A 49 1.28 17.82 8.04
C ILE A 49 1.18 16.34 8.39
N GLU A 50 0.77 15.49 7.45
CA GLU A 50 0.65 14.05 7.66
C GLU A 50 2.01 13.44 8.07
N ALA A 51 3.06 13.70 7.30
CA ALA A 51 4.41 13.20 7.59
C ALA A 51 4.97 13.79 8.89
N ALA A 52 4.81 15.09 9.13
CA ALA A 52 5.25 15.72 10.38
C ALA A 52 4.57 15.10 11.61
N SER A 53 3.24 14.93 11.56
CA SER A 53 2.47 14.37 12.67
C SER A 53 2.86 12.92 12.98
N LEU A 54 3.11 12.12 11.94
CA LEU A 54 3.62 10.75 12.08
C LEU A 54 5.03 10.71 12.65
N ALA A 55 5.92 11.61 12.22
CA ALA A 55 7.27 11.72 12.76
C ALA A 55 7.25 11.99 14.26
N ILE A 56 6.51 13.02 14.68
CA ILE A 56 6.36 13.39 16.09
C ILE A 56 5.79 12.21 16.89
N LYS A 57 4.71 11.59 16.40
CA LYS A 57 4.05 10.50 17.12
C LYS A 57 4.90 9.24 17.23
N SER A 58 5.77 8.97 16.26
CA SER A 58 6.68 7.82 16.25
C SER A 58 8.06 8.13 16.82
N GLY A 59 8.28 9.34 17.38
CA GLY A 59 9.54 9.76 17.96
C GLY A 59 10.69 9.94 16.96
N ASN A 60 10.38 10.12 15.67
CA ASN A 60 11.34 10.34 14.60
C ASN A 60 11.53 11.83 14.30
N ALA A 61 12.70 12.20 13.80
CA ALA A 61 12.86 13.45 13.06
C ALA A 61 12.47 13.24 11.59
N CYS A 62 12.07 14.32 10.92
CA CYS A 62 11.64 14.27 9.53
C CYS A 62 12.22 15.40 8.68
N ILE A 63 12.73 15.04 7.50
CA ILE A 63 13.15 15.97 6.46
C ILE A 63 12.13 15.91 5.32
N LEU A 64 11.44 17.02 5.08
CA LEU A 64 10.40 17.16 4.08
C LEU A 64 10.99 17.78 2.81
N ARG A 65 10.75 17.14 1.66
CA ARG A 65 11.04 17.68 0.33
C ARG A 65 9.79 17.57 -0.54
N GLY A 66 9.03 18.66 -0.60
CA GLY A 66 7.82 18.76 -1.44
C GLY A 66 8.12 19.18 -2.89
N GLY A 67 7.07 19.17 -3.72
CA GLY A 67 7.13 19.65 -5.10
C GLY A 67 7.23 21.18 -5.19
N SER A 68 7.83 21.67 -6.26
CA SER A 68 8.07 23.10 -6.50
C SER A 68 6.77 23.90 -6.59
N GLU A 69 5.73 23.29 -7.14
CA GLU A 69 4.41 23.88 -7.33
C GLU A 69 3.64 24.11 -6.02
N ALA A 70 4.03 23.44 -4.93
CA ALA A 70 3.41 23.58 -3.62
C ALA A 70 4.34 24.26 -2.59
N ILE A 71 5.48 24.83 -3.02
CA ILE A 71 6.54 25.28 -2.10
C ILE A 71 6.08 26.32 -1.08
N GLU A 72 5.28 27.30 -1.48
CA GLU A 72 4.79 28.35 -0.57
C GLU A 72 3.80 27.79 0.46
N SER A 73 2.91 26.88 0.04
CA SER A 73 2.03 26.15 0.95
C SER A 73 2.82 25.29 1.94
N ASN A 74 3.82 24.55 1.44
CA ASN A 74 4.67 23.71 2.29
C ASN A 74 5.45 24.54 3.31
N LYS A 75 5.98 25.71 2.94
CA LYS A 75 6.66 26.63 3.85
C LYS A 75 5.73 27.12 4.95
N ALA A 76 4.52 27.55 4.60
CA ALA A 76 3.54 28.03 5.57
C ALA A 76 3.15 26.92 6.56
N LEU A 77 2.91 25.70 6.06
CA LEU A 77 2.57 24.54 6.89
C LEU A 77 3.75 24.11 7.78
N ALA A 78 4.98 24.08 7.24
CA ALA A 78 6.17 23.74 8.01
C ALA A 78 6.43 24.76 9.14
N ALA A 79 6.19 26.05 8.91
CA ALA A 79 6.31 27.08 9.94
C ALA A 79 5.32 26.85 11.11
N LEU A 80 4.07 26.46 10.81
CA LEU A 80 3.09 26.10 11.84
C LEU A 80 3.51 24.86 12.63
N VAL A 81 4.08 23.85 11.96
CA VAL A 81 4.62 22.66 12.63
C VAL A 81 5.75 23.04 13.57
N GLN A 82 6.70 23.87 13.13
CA GLN A 82 7.83 24.31 13.96
C GLN A 82 7.39 25.17 15.15
N GLN A 83 6.38 26.02 14.96
CA GLN A 83 5.75 26.75 16.05
C GLN A 83 5.16 25.79 17.09
N ALA A 84 4.36 24.80 16.65
CA ALA A 84 3.75 23.82 17.54
C ALA A 84 4.79 22.97 18.30
N LEU A 85 5.89 22.57 17.64
CA LEU A 85 7.02 21.88 18.28
C LEU A 85 7.62 22.73 19.40
N THR A 86 7.87 24.01 19.13
CA THR A 86 8.46 24.95 20.09
C THR A 86 7.54 25.19 21.29
N GLU A 87 6.24 25.38 21.04
CA GLU A 87 5.22 25.52 22.09
C GLU A 87 5.12 24.26 22.98
N ALA A 88 5.37 23.08 22.41
CA ALA A 88 5.44 21.81 23.14
C ALA A 88 6.79 21.55 23.83
N GLY A 89 7.77 22.46 23.71
CA GLY A 89 9.11 22.31 24.29
C GLY A 89 10.04 21.35 23.53
N LEU A 90 9.72 21.04 22.27
CA LEU A 90 10.54 20.22 21.38
C LEU A 90 11.44 21.09 20.49
N PRO A 91 12.60 20.57 20.03
CA PRO A 91 13.43 21.29 19.07
C PRO A 91 12.68 21.53 17.75
N GLY A 92 12.73 22.75 17.22
CA GLY A 92 12.12 23.06 15.91
C GLY A 92 12.70 22.23 14.75
N ASP A 93 13.96 21.80 14.89
CA ASP A 93 14.67 20.99 13.89
C ASP A 93 14.18 19.53 13.80
N VAL A 94 13.24 19.10 14.66
CA VAL A 94 12.59 17.78 14.55
C VAL A 94 11.87 17.63 13.21
N VAL A 95 11.31 18.73 12.67
CA VAL A 95 10.72 18.74 11.33
C VAL A 95 11.35 19.87 10.50
N GLN A 96 12.04 19.49 9.43
CA GLN A 96 12.71 20.43 8.53
C GLN A 96 12.12 20.35 7.13
N LEU A 97 11.93 21.50 6.50
CA LEU A 97 11.55 21.60 5.09
C LEU A 97 12.77 22.02 4.26
N VAL A 98 13.10 21.23 3.25
CA VAL A 98 14.04 21.63 2.20
C VAL A 98 13.41 22.75 1.38
N SER A 99 13.88 23.98 1.60
CA SER A 99 13.26 25.20 1.07
C SER A 99 13.64 25.51 -0.39
N THR A 100 14.67 24.87 -0.93
CA THR A 100 15.07 24.99 -2.34
C THR A 100 14.16 24.16 -3.26
N THR A 101 13.83 24.71 -4.43
CA THR A 101 13.10 24.00 -5.48
C THR A 101 14.02 23.19 -6.40
N ASP A 102 15.34 23.24 -6.17
CA ASP A 102 16.31 22.48 -6.94
C ASP A 102 16.00 20.97 -6.89
N ARG A 103 16.12 20.31 -8.05
CA ARG A 103 15.90 18.88 -8.21
C ARG A 103 17.08 18.06 -7.70
N ASP A 104 18.26 18.66 -7.60
CA ASP A 104 19.48 18.00 -7.09
C ASP A 104 19.40 17.73 -5.60
N ALA A 105 18.61 18.51 -4.85
CA ALA A 105 18.34 18.29 -3.44
C ALA A 105 17.77 16.88 -3.15
N VAL A 106 16.97 16.32 -4.07
CA VAL A 106 16.49 14.94 -3.98
C VAL A 106 17.66 13.96 -4.02
N GLY A 107 18.56 14.12 -4.99
CA GLY A 107 19.73 13.24 -5.17
C GLY A 107 20.67 13.28 -3.97
N HIS A 108 20.84 14.45 -3.37
CA HIS A 108 21.58 14.59 -2.13
C HIS A 108 20.88 13.86 -0.97
N LEU A 109 19.59 14.11 -0.74
CA LEU A 109 18.85 13.55 0.40
C LEU A 109 18.84 12.01 0.40
N ILE A 110 18.61 11.40 -0.77
CA ILE A 110 18.57 9.93 -0.89
C ILE A 110 19.96 9.28 -0.82
N ALA A 111 21.03 10.07 -0.80
CA ALA A 111 22.42 9.62 -0.78
C ALA A 111 23.16 9.97 0.53
N MET A 112 22.43 10.28 1.62
CA MET A 112 22.98 10.61 2.95
C MET A 112 22.63 9.57 4.04
N PRO A 113 23.05 8.29 3.92
CA PRO A 113 22.75 7.26 4.91
C PRO A 113 23.36 7.52 6.31
N GLN A 114 24.28 8.48 6.43
CA GLN A 114 24.82 8.92 7.71
C GLN A 114 23.89 9.85 8.50
N PHE A 115 22.84 10.39 7.88
CA PHE A 115 21.90 11.35 8.48
C PHE A 115 20.43 10.96 8.32
N VAL A 116 20.12 10.13 7.31
CA VAL A 116 18.76 9.69 7.01
C VAL A 116 18.73 8.17 6.99
N ASP A 117 17.86 7.60 7.81
CA ASP A 117 17.73 6.16 8.01
C ASP A 117 16.78 5.53 6.98
N VAL A 118 15.78 6.27 6.51
CA VAL A 118 14.82 5.79 5.51
C VAL A 118 14.24 6.92 4.65
N ILE A 119 13.98 6.64 3.37
CA ILE A 119 13.29 7.53 2.43
C ILE A 119 11.90 6.98 2.14
N ILE A 120 10.92 7.88 2.10
CA ILE A 120 9.53 7.56 1.76
C ILE A 120 9.11 8.48 0.61
N PRO A 121 9.09 7.98 -0.64
CA PRO A 121 8.65 8.75 -1.78
C PRO A 121 7.12 8.63 -1.95
N ARG A 122 6.45 9.76 -2.21
CA ARG A 122 5.02 9.79 -2.57
C ARG A 122 4.76 10.69 -3.77
N GLY A 123 4.63 10.08 -4.95
CA GLY A 123 4.39 10.78 -6.21
C GLY A 123 4.11 9.79 -7.33
N GLY A 124 4.23 10.25 -8.58
CA GLY A 124 4.08 9.38 -9.75
C GLY A 124 5.19 8.34 -9.89
N LYS A 125 4.93 7.30 -10.70
CA LYS A 125 5.83 6.18 -10.99
C LYS A 125 7.26 6.63 -11.31
N GLY A 126 7.44 7.63 -12.17
CA GLY A 126 8.77 8.13 -12.56
C GLY A 126 9.60 8.72 -11.41
N LEU A 127 8.97 9.36 -10.41
CA LEU A 127 9.68 9.84 -9.22
C LEU A 127 10.15 8.65 -8.36
N ILE A 128 9.26 7.69 -8.14
CA ILE A 128 9.53 6.51 -7.32
C ILE A 128 10.61 5.66 -7.98
N GLU A 129 10.56 5.44 -9.30
CA GLU A 129 11.59 4.73 -10.07
C GLU A 129 12.96 5.39 -9.94
N ARG A 130 13.03 6.72 -10.11
CA ARG A 130 14.28 7.48 -9.95
C ARG A 130 14.86 7.28 -8.55
N ILE A 131 14.06 7.46 -7.51
CA ILE A 131 14.50 7.30 -6.12
C ILE A 131 14.95 5.86 -5.86
N SER A 132 14.18 4.89 -6.33
CA SER A 132 14.48 3.47 -6.18
C SER A 132 15.82 3.08 -6.78
N ARG A 133 16.17 3.66 -7.94
CA ARG A 133 17.41 3.35 -8.65
C ARG A 133 18.62 4.05 -8.03
N ASP A 134 18.45 5.29 -7.58
CA ASP A 134 19.58 6.17 -7.26
C ASP A 134 19.86 6.25 -5.73
N ALA A 135 18.92 5.80 -4.88
CA ALA A 135 19.04 5.90 -3.42
C ALA A 135 20.13 4.99 -2.83
N LYS A 136 20.86 5.54 -1.85
CA LYS A 136 21.76 4.78 -0.95
C LYS A 136 21.15 4.57 0.43
N VAL A 137 20.14 5.37 0.77
CA VAL A 137 19.30 5.22 1.95
C VAL A 137 18.21 4.17 1.66
N PRO A 138 17.84 3.28 2.60
CA PRO A 138 16.70 2.39 2.46
C PRO A 138 15.42 3.14 2.05
N VAL A 139 14.56 2.51 1.25
CA VAL A 139 13.34 3.13 0.74
C VAL A 139 12.12 2.29 1.11
N ILE A 140 11.09 2.90 1.67
CA ILE A 140 9.76 2.29 1.86
C ILE A 140 8.85 2.85 0.77
N LYS A 141 8.32 1.99 -0.11
CA LYS A 141 7.59 2.39 -1.31
C LYS A 141 6.72 1.27 -1.88
N HIS A 142 5.88 1.64 -2.83
CA HIS A 142 5.34 0.76 -3.86
C HIS A 142 5.61 1.40 -5.23
N LEU A 143 5.82 0.60 -6.28
CA LEU A 143 6.08 1.13 -7.63
C LEU A 143 4.79 1.35 -8.42
N ASP A 144 3.86 0.39 -8.33
CA ASP A 144 2.57 0.37 -9.00
C ASP A 144 1.54 -0.43 -8.18
N GLY A 145 0.29 -0.31 -8.59
CA GLY A 145 -0.91 -0.80 -7.91
C GLY A 145 -1.76 -1.77 -8.75
N ASN A 146 -1.13 -2.72 -9.45
CA ASN A 146 -1.87 -3.72 -10.23
C ASN A 146 -2.51 -4.78 -9.30
N CYS A 147 -3.72 -4.50 -8.86
CA CYS A 147 -4.48 -5.29 -7.90
C CYS A 147 -5.50 -6.21 -8.59
N HIS A 148 -5.68 -7.44 -8.09
CA HIS A 148 -6.61 -8.41 -8.68
C HIS A 148 -7.80 -8.74 -7.78
N VAL A 149 -8.95 -8.94 -8.42
CA VAL A 149 -10.11 -9.64 -7.85
C VAL A 149 -10.22 -11.00 -8.52
N TYR A 150 -10.12 -12.07 -7.74
CA TYR A 150 -10.41 -13.43 -8.20
C TYR A 150 -11.81 -13.87 -7.75
N VAL A 151 -12.64 -14.29 -8.70
CA VAL A 151 -13.95 -14.87 -8.44
C VAL A 151 -13.88 -16.38 -8.63
N ASP A 152 -13.92 -17.09 -7.50
CA ASP A 152 -13.76 -18.53 -7.41
C ASP A 152 -15.05 -19.28 -7.78
N ASP A 153 -14.94 -20.57 -8.10
CA ASP A 153 -16.08 -21.40 -8.49
C ASP A 153 -17.14 -21.48 -7.37
N PRO A 154 -16.81 -21.83 -6.12
CA PRO A 154 -17.73 -21.72 -5.00
C PRO A 154 -17.76 -20.28 -4.49
N CYS A 155 -18.65 -19.42 -4.99
CA CYS A 155 -18.82 -18.06 -4.46
C CYS A 155 -20.29 -17.64 -4.32
N ASP A 156 -20.53 -16.62 -3.47
CA ASP A 156 -21.78 -15.85 -3.53
C ASP A 156 -21.65 -14.84 -4.68
N ILE A 157 -22.37 -15.09 -5.77
CA ILE A 157 -22.34 -14.26 -6.98
C ILE A 157 -22.76 -12.82 -6.70
N ALA A 158 -23.77 -12.60 -5.87
CA ALA A 158 -24.26 -11.26 -5.57
C ALA A 158 -23.22 -10.48 -4.76
N MET A 159 -22.53 -11.13 -3.82
CA MET A 159 -21.40 -10.54 -3.11
C MET A 159 -20.24 -10.25 -4.06
N ALA A 160 -19.85 -11.21 -4.90
CA ALA A 160 -18.75 -11.06 -5.85
C ALA A 160 -18.97 -9.86 -6.77
N VAL A 161 -20.20 -9.67 -7.28
CA VAL A 161 -20.54 -8.51 -8.14
C VAL A 161 -20.39 -7.20 -7.38
N ARG A 162 -20.94 -7.10 -6.16
CA ARG A 162 -20.81 -5.87 -5.33
C ARG A 162 -19.35 -5.54 -5.02
N VAL A 163 -18.55 -6.55 -4.69
CA VAL A 163 -17.14 -6.36 -4.32
C VAL A 163 -16.30 -5.99 -5.54
N ALA A 164 -16.44 -6.69 -6.66
CA ALA A 164 -15.72 -6.36 -7.89
C ALA A 164 -16.05 -4.94 -8.37
N ASP A 165 -17.32 -4.56 -8.33
CA ASP A 165 -17.76 -3.21 -8.68
C ASP A 165 -17.11 -2.15 -7.78
N ASN A 166 -17.15 -2.35 -6.45
CA ASN A 166 -16.53 -1.42 -5.51
C ASN A 166 -15.00 -1.34 -5.71
N ALA A 167 -14.34 -2.48 -5.92
CA ALA A 167 -12.91 -2.57 -6.08
C ALA A 167 -12.41 -1.78 -7.29
N LYS A 168 -13.18 -1.75 -8.40
CA LYS A 168 -12.81 -0.97 -9.59
C LYS A 168 -13.36 0.45 -9.61
N THR A 169 -14.64 0.64 -9.30
CA THR A 169 -15.36 1.85 -9.70
C THR A 169 -15.64 2.84 -8.58
N GLN A 170 -15.32 2.51 -7.32
CA GLN A 170 -15.44 3.47 -6.22
C GLN A 170 -14.55 4.70 -6.47
N LYS A 171 -13.31 4.46 -6.91
CA LYS A 171 -12.36 5.50 -7.30
C LYS A 171 -11.25 4.86 -8.15
N TYR A 172 -10.96 5.43 -9.32
CA TYR A 172 -9.97 4.86 -10.25
C TYR A 172 -8.51 5.24 -9.92
N SER A 173 -8.30 6.37 -9.23
CA SER A 173 -6.96 6.93 -9.02
C SER A 173 -6.09 6.29 -7.91
N PRO A 174 -6.63 5.63 -6.86
CA PRO A 174 -5.80 4.98 -5.85
C PRO A 174 -5.15 3.69 -6.36
N CYS A 175 -3.94 3.41 -5.90
CA CYS A 175 -3.15 2.21 -6.25
C CYS A 175 -3.72 0.88 -5.74
N ASN A 176 -4.82 0.89 -5.00
CA ASN A 176 -5.53 -0.32 -4.56
C ASN A 176 -6.87 -0.50 -5.29
N ALA A 177 -7.15 0.27 -6.33
CA ALA A 177 -8.22 -0.02 -7.27
C ALA A 177 -7.88 -1.34 -8.00
N ALA A 178 -8.87 -2.21 -8.21
CA ALA A 178 -8.64 -3.42 -8.98
C ALA A 178 -8.31 -3.07 -10.44
N GLU A 179 -7.26 -3.65 -11.00
CA GLU A 179 -6.85 -3.48 -12.39
C GLU A 179 -7.04 -4.78 -13.19
N GLY A 180 -7.03 -5.93 -12.50
CA GLY A 180 -7.35 -7.25 -13.07
C GLY A 180 -8.54 -7.95 -12.40
N LEU A 181 -9.36 -8.61 -13.22
CA LEU A 181 -10.47 -9.47 -12.80
C LEU A 181 -10.26 -10.88 -13.34
N LEU A 182 -10.01 -11.82 -12.43
CA LEU A 182 -9.89 -13.24 -12.74
C LEU A 182 -11.20 -13.94 -12.41
N VAL A 183 -11.74 -14.73 -13.34
CA VAL A 183 -13.02 -15.44 -13.14
C VAL A 183 -12.83 -16.91 -13.40
N ALA A 184 -13.21 -17.76 -12.44
CA ALA A 184 -13.14 -19.20 -12.61
C ALA A 184 -14.14 -19.69 -13.68
N GLN A 185 -13.75 -20.71 -14.45
CA GLN A 185 -14.54 -21.26 -15.56
C GLN A 185 -15.94 -21.71 -15.15
N GLY A 186 -16.13 -22.24 -13.93
CA GLY A 186 -17.41 -22.75 -13.47
C GLY A 186 -18.46 -21.66 -13.19
N VAL A 187 -18.03 -20.41 -12.93
CA VAL A 187 -18.92 -19.29 -12.59
C VAL A 187 -18.97 -18.18 -13.64
N VAL A 188 -18.11 -18.24 -14.67
CA VAL A 188 -18.00 -17.18 -15.68
C VAL A 188 -19.34 -16.86 -16.35
N ALA A 189 -20.14 -17.87 -16.68
CA ALA A 189 -21.42 -17.68 -17.37
C ALA A 189 -22.50 -17.00 -16.49
N THR A 190 -22.39 -17.10 -15.16
CA THR A 190 -23.35 -16.50 -14.22
C THR A 190 -22.88 -15.17 -13.65
N PHE A 191 -21.57 -15.02 -13.43
CA PHE A 191 -20.98 -13.82 -12.82
C PHE A 191 -20.69 -12.74 -13.86
N LEU A 192 -19.98 -13.09 -14.95
CA LEU A 192 -19.40 -12.12 -15.86
C LEU A 192 -20.44 -11.26 -16.59
N PRO A 193 -21.60 -11.79 -17.03
CA PRO A 193 -22.67 -10.96 -17.59
C PRO A 193 -23.18 -9.86 -16.64
N LEU A 194 -23.22 -10.14 -15.32
CA LEU A 194 -23.75 -9.21 -14.33
C LEU A 194 -22.78 -8.05 -14.08
N ILE A 195 -21.51 -8.35 -13.81
CA ILE A 195 -20.51 -7.30 -13.58
C ILE A 195 -20.19 -6.56 -14.89
N GLY A 196 -20.17 -7.25 -16.03
CA GLY A 196 -19.93 -6.64 -17.33
C GLY A 196 -20.98 -5.58 -17.72
N ALA A 197 -22.25 -5.80 -17.34
CA ALA A 197 -23.30 -4.81 -17.54
C ALA A 197 -23.05 -3.53 -16.71
N ILE A 198 -22.64 -3.69 -15.44
CA ILE A 198 -22.31 -2.57 -14.54
C ILE A 198 -21.10 -1.78 -15.07
N TYR A 199 -20.04 -2.49 -15.48
CA TYR A 199 -18.86 -1.88 -16.09
C TYR A 199 -19.20 -1.12 -17.37
N ALA A 200 -20.01 -1.70 -18.26
CA ALA A 200 -20.46 -1.01 -19.47
C ALA A 200 -21.30 0.25 -19.17
N GLU A 201 -22.19 0.20 -18.17
CA GLU A 201 -22.98 1.36 -17.74
C GLU A 201 -22.09 2.48 -17.17
N LYS A 202 -21.03 2.12 -16.44
CA LYS A 202 -20.06 3.07 -15.87
C LYS A 202 -18.97 3.50 -16.85
N GLY A 203 -19.00 3.02 -18.09
CA GLY A 203 -18.03 3.36 -19.13
C GLY A 203 -16.65 2.73 -18.92
N VAL A 204 -16.57 1.62 -18.20
CA VAL A 204 -15.32 0.87 -17.99
C VAL A 204 -15.02 0.02 -19.21
N GLU A 205 -13.86 0.26 -19.82
CA GLU A 205 -13.32 -0.56 -20.89
C GLU A 205 -12.78 -1.89 -20.33
N MET A 206 -13.17 -3.00 -20.95
CA MET A 206 -12.88 -4.36 -20.50
C MET A 206 -11.90 -5.01 -21.47
N ARG A 207 -10.63 -5.14 -21.07
CA ARG A 207 -9.56 -5.80 -21.82
C ARG A 207 -9.64 -7.31 -21.57
N CYS A 208 -10.17 -8.06 -22.52
CA CYS A 208 -10.63 -9.42 -22.31
C CYS A 208 -9.75 -10.46 -23.02
N ASP A 209 -9.49 -11.59 -22.35
CA ASP A 209 -9.06 -12.81 -23.05
C ASP A 209 -10.17 -13.35 -23.98
N PRO A 210 -9.88 -14.30 -24.88
CA PRO A 210 -10.90 -14.81 -25.81
C PRO A 210 -12.14 -15.39 -25.13
N ALA A 211 -11.98 -16.06 -23.98
CA ALA A 211 -13.08 -16.71 -23.26
C ALA A 211 -14.02 -15.69 -22.60
N SER A 212 -13.47 -14.71 -21.89
CA SER A 212 -14.27 -13.64 -21.27
C SER A 212 -14.93 -12.75 -22.32
N ALA A 213 -14.22 -12.44 -23.42
CA ALA A 213 -14.77 -11.67 -24.53
C ALA A 213 -15.99 -12.37 -25.14
N GLN A 214 -15.93 -13.69 -25.36
CA GLN A 214 -17.03 -14.47 -25.90
C GLN A 214 -18.28 -14.37 -25.01
N VAL A 215 -18.12 -14.52 -23.68
CA VAL A 215 -19.24 -14.44 -22.72
C VAL A 215 -19.84 -13.03 -22.69
N LEU A 216 -19.00 -12.00 -22.65
CA LEU A 216 -19.47 -10.60 -22.62
C LEU A 216 -20.17 -10.20 -23.92
N MET A 217 -19.65 -10.60 -25.07
CA MET A 217 -20.26 -10.28 -26.38
C MET A 217 -21.59 -11.00 -26.61
N ALA A 218 -21.82 -12.13 -25.95
CA ALA A 218 -23.09 -12.85 -25.98
C ALA A 218 -24.16 -12.25 -25.04
N CYS A 219 -23.77 -11.37 -24.11
CA CYS A 219 -24.67 -10.77 -23.14
C CYS A 219 -25.33 -9.49 -23.69
N ASP A 220 -26.67 -9.50 -23.84
CA ASP A 220 -27.43 -8.31 -24.30
C ASP A 220 -27.38 -7.14 -23.31
N ALA A 221 -27.15 -7.41 -22.02
CA ALA A 221 -27.03 -6.37 -21.00
C ALA A 221 -25.74 -5.54 -21.13
N VAL A 222 -24.71 -6.06 -21.83
CA VAL A 222 -23.51 -5.31 -22.19
C VAL A 222 -23.84 -4.44 -23.42
N LYS A 223 -24.57 -3.34 -23.17
CA LYS A 223 -25.14 -2.48 -24.21
C LYS A 223 -24.08 -1.85 -25.12
N ASN A 224 -22.89 -1.59 -24.59
CA ASN A 224 -21.78 -1.00 -25.33
C ASN A 224 -20.67 -2.04 -25.59
N LYS A 225 -20.91 -2.93 -26.56
CA LYS A 225 -19.94 -3.97 -26.95
C LYS A 225 -18.58 -3.41 -27.42
N ALA A 226 -18.51 -2.13 -27.81
CA ALA A 226 -17.26 -1.48 -28.17
C ALA A 226 -16.28 -1.33 -26.98
N LEU A 227 -16.77 -1.45 -25.73
CA LEU A 227 -15.94 -1.49 -24.54
C LEU A 227 -15.29 -2.85 -24.29
N VAL A 228 -15.65 -3.90 -25.04
CA VAL A 228 -15.01 -5.22 -24.94
C VAL A 228 -13.88 -5.27 -25.96
N VAL A 229 -12.65 -5.14 -25.47
CA VAL A 229 -11.45 -5.03 -26.30
C VAL A 229 -10.55 -6.23 -26.05
N PRO A 230 -9.93 -6.85 -27.07
CA PRO A 230 -8.97 -7.94 -26.84
C PRO A 230 -7.80 -7.48 -25.96
N ALA A 231 -7.50 -8.25 -24.91
CA ALA A 231 -6.32 -8.05 -24.08
C ALA A 231 -5.05 -8.49 -24.82
N THR A 232 -3.96 -7.78 -24.56
CA THR A 232 -2.59 -8.14 -24.90
C THR A 232 -1.87 -8.66 -23.66
N GLU A 233 -0.65 -9.18 -23.83
CA GLU A 233 0.15 -9.62 -22.67
C GLU A 233 0.47 -8.47 -21.70
N GLN A 234 0.67 -7.27 -22.22
CA GLN A 234 0.98 -6.09 -21.39
C GLN A 234 -0.20 -5.68 -20.50
N ASP A 235 -1.43 -5.93 -20.93
CA ASP A 235 -2.64 -5.60 -20.16
C ASP A 235 -2.72 -6.34 -18.83
N TRP A 236 -2.04 -7.49 -18.69
CA TRP A 236 -1.97 -8.21 -17.42
C TRP A 236 -1.04 -7.55 -16.40
N PHE A 237 -0.03 -6.80 -16.85
CA PHE A 237 0.93 -6.08 -16.00
C PHE A 237 0.50 -4.64 -15.68
N GLU A 238 -0.51 -4.11 -16.36
CA GLU A 238 -0.75 -2.68 -16.41
C GLU A 238 -1.55 -2.16 -15.20
N GLU A 239 -1.10 -1.06 -14.60
CA GLU A 239 -1.89 -0.24 -13.69
C GLU A 239 -2.52 0.90 -14.48
N TYR A 240 -3.81 0.80 -14.77
CA TYR A 240 -4.47 1.76 -15.66
C TYR A 240 -4.78 3.11 -15.00
N LEU A 241 -5.12 3.12 -13.70
CA LEU A 241 -5.60 4.31 -12.98
C LEU A 241 -6.77 5.04 -13.67
N ALA A 242 -7.56 4.28 -14.43
CA ALA A 242 -8.55 4.74 -15.37
C ALA A 242 -9.78 3.80 -15.34
N PRO A 243 -10.90 4.16 -15.99
CA PRO A 243 -12.01 3.24 -16.22
C PRO A 243 -11.64 2.17 -17.27
N VAL A 244 -10.62 1.36 -16.97
CA VAL A 244 -10.13 0.23 -17.77
C VAL A 244 -9.84 -0.93 -16.80
N ILE A 245 -10.19 -2.16 -17.17
CA ILE A 245 -9.91 -3.36 -16.37
C ILE A 245 -9.56 -4.53 -17.29
N SER A 246 -8.57 -5.32 -16.93
CA SER A 246 -8.26 -6.57 -17.62
C SER A 246 -9.11 -7.71 -17.05
N ILE A 247 -9.63 -8.60 -17.91
CA ILE A 247 -10.51 -9.70 -17.53
C ILE A 247 -9.99 -10.98 -18.16
N LYS A 248 -9.75 -11.99 -17.32
CA LYS A 248 -9.27 -13.30 -17.75
C LYS A 248 -10.09 -14.43 -17.12
N VAL A 249 -10.42 -15.43 -17.92
CA VAL A 249 -11.01 -16.66 -17.42
C VAL A 249 -9.89 -17.62 -17.06
N VAL A 250 -9.94 -18.17 -15.85
CA VAL A 250 -8.95 -19.12 -15.32
C VAL A 250 -9.61 -20.45 -14.99
N ILE A 251 -8.87 -21.55 -15.08
CA ILE A 251 -9.37 -22.90 -14.79
C ILE A 251 -9.85 -23.01 -13.34
N GLY A 252 -9.20 -22.32 -12.41
CA GLY A 252 -9.56 -22.32 -10.99
C GLY A 252 -8.48 -21.67 -10.12
N LEU A 253 -8.49 -22.01 -8.84
CA LEU A 253 -7.68 -21.35 -7.80
C LEU A 253 -6.17 -21.37 -8.09
N ASP A 254 -5.62 -22.52 -8.51
CA ASP A 254 -4.17 -22.65 -8.73
C ASP A 254 -3.67 -21.74 -9.85
N GLU A 255 -4.40 -21.66 -10.97
CA GLU A 255 -4.08 -20.75 -12.06
C GLU A 255 -4.27 -19.28 -11.65
N ALA A 256 -5.31 -18.98 -10.85
CA ALA A 256 -5.53 -17.63 -10.36
C ALA A 256 -4.36 -17.14 -9.49
N MET A 257 -3.90 -17.96 -8.53
CA MET A 257 -2.76 -17.62 -7.68
C MET A 257 -1.46 -17.52 -8.48
N ALA A 258 -1.25 -18.40 -9.46
CA ALA A 258 -0.09 -18.32 -10.34
C ALA A 258 -0.10 -17.04 -11.19
N HIS A 259 -1.26 -16.64 -11.71
CA HIS A 259 -1.43 -15.39 -12.44
C HIS A 259 -1.12 -14.19 -11.55
N ILE A 260 -1.73 -14.11 -10.37
CA ILE A 260 -1.53 -13.00 -9.43
C ILE A 260 -0.04 -12.90 -9.06
N ASN A 261 0.60 -14.00 -8.67
CA ASN A 261 2.01 -13.98 -8.29
C ASN A 261 2.97 -13.64 -9.45
N HIS A 262 2.52 -13.71 -10.71
CA HIS A 262 3.31 -13.35 -11.88
C HIS A 262 3.08 -11.90 -12.34
N TYR A 263 1.82 -11.46 -12.36
CA TYR A 263 1.40 -10.21 -13.00
C TYR A 263 1.05 -9.08 -12.02
N SER A 264 0.62 -9.39 -10.79
CA SER A 264 0.32 -8.39 -9.74
C SER A 264 1.56 -7.58 -9.39
N SER A 265 1.35 -6.35 -8.93
CA SER A 265 2.40 -5.57 -8.28
C SER A 265 2.68 -6.01 -6.84
N HIS A 266 2.07 -7.11 -6.41
CA HIS A 266 2.10 -7.62 -5.04
C HIS A 266 1.55 -6.61 -4.02
N HIS A 267 0.61 -5.77 -4.44
CA HIS A 267 -0.02 -4.74 -3.62
C HIS A 267 -1.21 -5.31 -2.85
N THR A 268 -2.38 -5.42 -3.50
CA THR A 268 -3.59 -5.94 -2.87
C THR A 268 -4.31 -6.88 -3.79
N ASP A 269 -4.59 -8.10 -3.33
CA ASP A 269 -5.31 -9.08 -4.12
C ASP A 269 -6.39 -9.76 -3.27
N THR A 270 -7.56 -10.01 -3.86
CA THR A 270 -8.72 -10.52 -3.12
C THR A 270 -9.38 -11.71 -3.82
N ILE A 271 -9.89 -12.66 -3.03
CA ILE A 271 -10.66 -13.82 -3.50
C ILE A 271 -12.11 -13.75 -3.01
N MET A 272 -13.06 -13.93 -3.93
CA MET A 272 -14.47 -14.14 -3.63
C MET A 272 -14.76 -15.64 -3.60
N THR A 273 -14.93 -16.21 -2.40
CA THR A 273 -15.18 -17.66 -2.23
C THR A 273 -16.01 -17.96 -0.97
N THR A 274 -16.79 -19.02 -1.01
CA THR A 274 -17.47 -19.63 0.14
C THR A 274 -16.72 -20.88 0.64
N ASN A 275 -15.67 -21.30 -0.07
CA ASN A 275 -14.86 -22.45 0.30
C ASN A 275 -13.73 -22.04 1.26
N HIS A 276 -13.79 -22.58 2.48
CA HIS A 276 -12.79 -22.31 3.52
C HIS A 276 -11.37 -22.72 3.11
N GLN A 277 -11.19 -23.86 2.45
CA GLN A 277 -9.87 -24.32 2.03
C GLN A 277 -9.28 -23.41 0.95
N HIS A 278 -10.10 -22.96 -0.01
CA HIS A 278 -9.66 -22.01 -1.04
C HIS A 278 -9.25 -20.67 -0.42
N ALA A 279 -10.06 -20.14 0.52
CA ALA A 279 -9.74 -18.92 1.25
C ALA A 279 -8.40 -19.03 2.01
N GLN A 280 -8.18 -20.11 2.75
CA GLN A 280 -6.93 -20.31 3.51
C GLN A 280 -5.71 -20.46 2.60
N ARG A 281 -5.85 -21.17 1.48
CA ARG A 281 -4.77 -21.30 0.49
C ARG A 281 -4.44 -19.96 -0.15
N PHE A 282 -5.44 -19.22 -0.61
CA PHE A 282 -5.24 -17.90 -1.23
C PHE A 282 -4.51 -16.94 -0.27
N LEU A 283 -4.96 -16.84 0.98
CA LEU A 283 -4.29 -16.04 2.03
C LEU A 283 -2.83 -16.43 2.27
N ARG A 284 -2.48 -17.71 2.05
CA ARG A 284 -1.15 -18.27 2.34
C ARG A 284 -0.19 -18.20 1.15
N GLU A 285 -0.71 -18.41 -0.06
CA GLU A 285 0.05 -18.69 -1.27
C GLU A 285 0.13 -17.47 -2.20
N VAL A 286 -0.80 -16.51 -2.11
CA VAL A 286 -0.68 -15.21 -2.79
C VAL A 286 0.29 -14.33 -2.01
N ASP A 287 1.34 -13.88 -2.67
CA ASP A 287 2.44 -13.16 -2.06
C ASP A 287 2.32 -11.65 -2.25
N SER A 288 1.19 -11.09 -1.79
CA SER A 288 0.91 -9.65 -1.86
C SER A 288 0.97 -9.00 -0.49
N ALA A 289 1.09 -7.68 -0.47
CA ALA A 289 1.17 -6.91 0.76
C ALA A 289 -0.13 -6.96 1.57
N SER A 290 -1.27 -7.03 0.90
CA SER A 290 -2.58 -7.29 1.49
C SER A 290 -3.29 -8.40 0.70
N VAL A 291 -3.63 -9.50 1.37
CA VAL A 291 -4.41 -10.59 0.78
C VAL A 291 -5.74 -10.68 1.48
N ILE A 292 -6.83 -10.61 0.72
CA ILE A 292 -8.17 -10.37 1.26
C ILE A 292 -9.11 -11.51 0.82
N VAL A 293 -10.06 -11.87 1.69
CA VAL A 293 -11.14 -12.81 1.39
C VAL A 293 -12.47 -12.08 1.52
N ASN A 294 -13.30 -12.14 0.47
CA ASN A 294 -14.67 -11.62 0.46
C ASN A 294 -14.82 -10.13 0.82
N ALA A 295 -13.78 -9.32 0.56
CA ALA A 295 -13.84 -7.88 0.70
C ALA A 295 -13.09 -7.16 -0.44
N SER A 296 -13.39 -5.89 -0.63
CA SER A 296 -12.81 -5.07 -1.69
C SER A 296 -11.32 -4.79 -1.45
N THR A 297 -10.55 -4.72 -2.53
CA THR A 297 -9.13 -4.28 -2.49
C THR A 297 -9.00 -2.87 -1.94
N ARG A 298 -10.07 -2.05 -2.02
CA ARG A 298 -10.12 -0.69 -1.50
C ARG A 298 -9.96 -0.58 0.02
N PHE A 299 -10.12 -1.68 0.76
CA PHE A 299 -9.86 -1.72 2.20
C PHE A 299 -8.38 -1.76 2.56
N ALA A 300 -7.47 -2.00 1.60
CA ALA A 300 -6.03 -1.91 1.85
C ALA A 300 -5.59 -0.45 2.00
N ASP A 301 -5.86 0.11 3.17
CA ASP A 301 -5.66 1.48 3.59
C ASP A 301 -5.41 1.49 5.11
N GLY A 302 -4.47 2.29 5.60
CA GLY A 302 -4.07 2.28 7.00
C GLY A 302 -5.19 2.68 7.97
N PHE A 303 -6.14 3.53 7.58
CA PHE A 303 -7.28 3.85 8.43
C PHE A 303 -8.24 2.66 8.54
N GLU A 304 -8.56 2.04 7.40
CA GLU A 304 -9.45 0.88 7.33
C GLU A 304 -8.85 -0.34 8.06
N PHE A 305 -7.52 -0.49 8.05
CA PHE A 305 -6.80 -1.52 8.81
C PHE A 305 -6.67 -1.22 10.31
N GLY A 306 -7.20 -0.09 10.78
CA GLY A 306 -7.15 0.30 12.19
C GLY A 306 -5.78 0.80 12.65
N LEU A 307 -4.89 1.15 11.71
CA LEU A 307 -3.58 1.75 12.01
C LEU A 307 -3.69 3.24 12.37
N GLY A 308 -4.88 3.84 12.19
CA GLY A 308 -5.18 5.23 12.56
C GLY A 308 -4.47 6.31 11.74
N ALA A 309 -3.47 5.93 10.96
CA ALA A 309 -2.78 6.73 9.97
C ALA A 309 -1.97 5.84 9.02
N GLU A 310 -1.59 6.42 7.88
CA GLU A 310 -0.73 5.78 6.90
C GLU A 310 0.23 6.82 6.32
N ILE A 311 1.54 6.50 6.26
CA ILE A 311 2.51 7.33 5.54
C ILE A 311 2.54 7.00 4.03
N GLY A 312 2.17 5.76 3.70
CA GLY A 312 2.03 5.18 2.39
C GLY A 312 1.91 3.66 2.48
N ILE A 313 1.87 2.99 1.33
CA ILE A 313 1.82 1.53 1.24
C ILE A 313 3.17 1.01 0.75
N SER A 314 3.61 -0.11 1.34
CA SER A 314 4.83 -0.80 0.94
C SER A 314 4.51 -2.15 0.31
N THR A 315 5.00 -2.39 -0.91
CA THR A 315 4.93 -3.72 -1.55
C THR A 315 6.15 -4.57 -1.24
N ASP A 316 7.24 -3.96 -0.76
CA ASP A 316 8.48 -4.64 -0.42
C ASP A 316 8.31 -5.60 0.77
N LYS A 317 9.05 -6.71 0.75
CA LYS A 317 9.01 -7.71 1.83
C LYS A 317 9.80 -7.31 3.07
N PHE A 318 10.76 -6.41 2.92
CA PHE A 318 11.66 -6.02 3.99
C PHE A 318 11.03 -4.95 4.88
N HIS A 319 11.25 -5.05 6.20
CA HIS A 319 10.85 -4.09 7.23
C HIS A 319 9.35 -3.89 7.44
N ALA A 320 8.65 -3.25 6.50
CA ALA A 320 7.23 -2.94 6.57
C ALA A 320 6.57 -3.26 5.23
N ARG A 321 5.42 -3.94 5.28
CA ARG A 321 4.67 -4.41 4.11
C ARG A 321 3.18 -4.17 4.31
N GLY A 322 2.51 -3.65 3.28
CA GLY A 322 1.12 -3.17 3.35
C GLY A 322 1.05 -1.70 3.76
N PRO A 323 -0.12 -1.22 4.22
CA PRO A 323 -0.26 0.09 4.83
C PRO A 323 0.76 0.32 5.96
N VAL A 324 1.56 1.37 5.83
CA VAL A 324 2.65 1.68 6.77
C VAL A 324 2.18 2.75 7.76
N GLY A 325 1.81 2.30 8.96
CA GLY A 325 1.46 3.16 10.10
C GLY A 325 2.66 3.52 10.99
N ILE A 326 2.38 3.89 12.25
CA ILE A 326 3.39 4.28 13.25
C ILE A 326 4.45 3.19 13.43
N GLU A 327 4.04 1.92 13.55
CA GLU A 327 4.99 0.82 13.78
C GLU A 327 6.01 0.65 12.64
N GLY A 328 5.61 0.93 11.40
CA GLY A 328 6.50 0.89 10.24
C GLY A 328 7.57 1.98 10.25
N LEU A 329 7.43 2.97 11.12
CA LEU A 329 8.43 4.02 11.38
C LEU A 329 9.27 3.75 12.64
N THR A 330 9.28 2.50 13.12
CA THR A 330 10.03 2.09 14.32
C THR A 330 10.93 0.89 14.02
N SER A 331 11.89 0.62 14.90
CA SER A 331 12.75 -0.56 14.89
C SER A 331 12.66 -1.30 16.22
N LEU A 332 13.10 -2.56 16.24
CA LEU A 332 13.20 -3.39 17.44
C LEU A 332 14.66 -3.62 17.80
N LYS A 333 15.08 -3.20 19.00
CA LYS A 333 16.41 -3.50 19.55
C LYS A 333 16.32 -4.53 20.68
N TYR A 334 17.33 -5.37 20.84
CA TYR A 334 17.41 -6.24 22.01
C TYR A 334 17.73 -5.44 23.28
N VAL A 335 17.04 -5.78 24.37
CA VAL A 335 17.31 -5.30 25.72
C VAL A 335 17.56 -6.50 26.63
N VAL A 336 18.60 -6.41 27.45
CA VAL A 336 19.03 -7.50 28.33
C VAL A 336 19.09 -7.00 29.76
N LEU A 337 18.34 -7.64 30.66
CA LEU A 337 18.38 -7.39 32.09
C LEU A 337 19.22 -8.50 32.74
N GLY A 338 20.42 -8.13 33.17
CA GLY A 338 21.30 -8.97 33.96
C GLY A 338 21.24 -8.64 35.45
N ASN A 339 21.85 -9.53 36.23
CA ASN A 339 22.17 -9.38 37.64
C ASN A 339 23.63 -9.79 37.89
N GLY A 340 24.53 -9.43 36.96
CA GLY A 340 25.95 -9.76 37.05
C GLY A 340 26.36 -11.11 36.42
N GLN A 341 25.52 -11.70 35.56
CA GLN A 341 25.90 -12.91 34.82
C GLN A 341 27.11 -12.64 33.92
N VAL A 342 28.07 -13.57 33.94
CA VAL A 342 29.25 -13.58 33.06
C VAL A 342 29.14 -14.72 32.06
N ARG A 343 29.75 -14.56 30.88
CA ARG A 343 29.87 -15.62 29.86
C ARG A 343 31.25 -16.28 29.99
N GLY A 344 31.26 -17.52 30.48
CA GLY A 344 32.44 -18.39 30.49
C GLY A 344 32.50 -19.30 29.28
#